data_AF-A0A519XV56-F1
#
_entry.id   AF-A0A519XV56-F1
#
_cell.length_a   1.000
_cell.length_b   1.000
_cell.length_c   1.000
_cell.angle_alpha   90.00
_cell.angle_beta   90.00
_cell.angle_gamma   90.00
#
_symmetry.space_group_name_H-M   'P 1'
#
loop_
_entity.id
_entity.type
_entity.pdbx_description
1 polymer ?
#
loop_
_entity_poly.entity_id
_entity_poly.type
_entity_poly.pdbx_seq_one_letter_code
_entity_poly.pdbx_strand_id
1 'polypeptide(L)' 'RGLYFATDIDPKYQTILNMNDTGEQANDGSLIIANYGKGKFVYTSLVFFRELPAGVPGAYRLFANLLAPKQP' A
#
# COMPACT_ATOMS: atom_id res chain seq x y z
N ARG A 1 -4.58 0.95 10.32
CA ARG A 1 -5.41 2.16 10.06
C ARG A 1 -4.67 3.02 9.05
N GLY A 2 -5.36 3.55 8.03
CA GLY A 2 -4.76 4.34 6.96
C GLY A 2 -5.23 5.80 6.95
N LEU A 3 -4.50 6.66 6.26
CA LEU A 3 -4.85 8.05 5.99
C LEU A 3 -4.60 8.36 4.52
N TYR A 4 -5.40 9.25 3.93
CA TYR A 4 -5.24 9.69 2.53
C TYR A 4 -5.41 8.56 1.51
N PHE A 5 -6.50 7.79 1.58
CA PHE A 5 -6.78 6.75 0.58
C PHE A 5 -6.81 7.33 -0.84
N ALA A 6 -6.11 6.65 -1.77
CA ALA A 6 -6.11 7.08 -3.16
C ALA A 6 -7.52 6.99 -3.75
N THR A 7 -7.95 8.07 -4.41
CA THR A 7 -9.18 8.12 -5.21
C THR A 7 -8.82 8.30 -6.68
N ASP A 8 -9.81 8.12 -7.57
CA ASP A 8 -9.66 8.36 -9.01
C ASP A 8 -8.45 7.63 -9.61
N ILE A 9 -8.30 6.36 -9.22
CA ILE A 9 -7.13 5.54 -9.53
C ILE A 9 -7.11 5.25 -11.03
N ASP A 10 -6.06 5.73 -11.70
CA ASP A 10 -5.80 5.44 -13.12
C ASP A 10 -5.64 3.93 -13.34
N PRO A 11 -6.23 3.34 -14.41
CA PRO A 11 -6.17 1.91 -14.69
C PRO A 11 -4.77 1.29 -14.80
N LYS A 12 -3.71 2.11 -14.99
CA LYS A 12 -2.32 1.63 -14.97
C LYS A 12 -1.85 1.16 -13.59
N TYR A 13 -2.52 1.59 -12.53
CA TYR A 13 -2.20 1.19 -11.16
C TYR A 13 -2.91 -0.09 -10.78
N GLN A 14 -2.18 -1.00 -10.15
CA GLN A 14 -2.71 -2.19 -9.52
C GLN A 14 -3.06 -1.88 -8.06
N THR A 15 -4.27 -2.21 -7.65
CA THR A 15 -4.74 -2.12 -6.27
C THR A 15 -4.38 -3.42 -5.53
N ILE A 16 -3.50 -3.33 -4.53
CA ILE A 16 -2.93 -4.52 -3.89
C ILE A 16 -3.72 -4.92 -2.64
N LEU A 17 -4.29 -3.94 -1.94
CA LEU A 17 -5.04 -4.14 -0.71
C LEU A 17 -6.39 -3.45 -0.80
N ASN A 18 -7.43 -4.23 -0.55
CA ASN A 18 -8.79 -3.76 -0.29
C ASN A 18 -9.00 -3.74 1.24
N MET A 19 -9.48 -2.63 1.79
CA MET A 19 -9.62 -2.44 3.24
C MET A 19 -10.88 -1.62 3.57
N ASN A 20 -11.50 -1.91 4.71
CA ASN A 20 -12.55 -1.07 5.30
C ASN A 20 -12.60 -1.24 6.82
N ASP A 21 -13.02 -0.18 7.50
CA ASP A 21 -13.46 -0.27 8.90
C ASP A 21 -14.88 -0.88 8.94
N THR A 22 -15.27 -1.44 10.08
CA THR A 22 -16.58 -2.10 10.23
C THR A 22 -17.72 -1.12 9.95
N GLY A 23 -18.58 -1.46 8.99
CA GLY A 23 -19.71 -0.63 8.57
C GLY A 23 -19.39 0.37 7.45
N GLU A 24 -18.12 0.50 7.05
CA GLU A 24 -17.72 1.32 5.91
C GLU A 24 -17.62 0.50 4.62
N GLN A 25 -17.70 1.19 3.48
CA GLN A 25 -17.48 0.56 2.17
C GLN A 25 -16.00 0.18 1.99
N ALA A 26 -15.80 -0.91 1.26
CA ALA A 26 -14.49 -1.39 0.82
C ALA A 26 -13.72 -0.31 0.04
N ASN A 27 -12.44 -0.12 0.35
CA ASN A 27 -11.57 0.87 -0.27
C ASN A 27 -10.30 0.20 -0.86
N ASP A 28 -10.06 0.43 -2.15
CA ASP A 28 -8.92 -0.11 -2.91
C ASP A 28 -7.69 0.81 -2.95
N GLY A 29 -7.79 2.02 -2.40
CA GLY A 29 -6.77 3.06 -2.43
C GLY A 29 -5.72 2.97 -1.32
N SER A 30 -5.71 1.87 -0.56
CA SER A 30 -4.82 1.72 0.60
C SER A 30 -3.37 1.40 0.22
N LEU A 31 -3.17 0.66 -0.88
CA LEU A 31 -1.87 0.35 -1.47
C LEU A 31 -2.03 0.16 -2.98
N ILE A 32 -1.49 1.10 -3.76
CA ILE A 32 -1.47 1.01 -5.22
C ILE A 32 -0.04 1.00 -5.74
N ILE A 33 0.20 0.22 -6.79
CA ILE A 33 1.51 0.13 -7.43
C ILE A 33 1.39 0.26 -8.94
N ALA A 34 2.41 0.78 -9.60
CA ALA A 34 2.55 0.72 -11.05
C ALA A 34 4.02 0.57 -11.43
N ASN A 35 4.28 0.00 -12.60
CA ASN A 35 5.61 0.12 -13.20
C ASN A 35 5.76 1.54 -13.75
N TYR A 36 6.89 2.18 -13.47
CA TYR A 36 7.19 3.53 -13.96
C TYR A 36 8.62 3.59 -14.49
N GLY A 37 8.76 3.70 -15.81
CA GLY A 37 10.06 3.59 -16.48
C GLY A 37 10.73 2.26 -16.18
N LYS A 38 11.94 2.31 -15.60
CA LYS A 38 12.70 1.12 -15.18
C LYS A 38 12.43 0.70 -13.72
N GLY A 39 11.55 1.42 -13.02
CA GLY A 39 11.28 1.25 -11.60
C GLY A 39 9.82 0.92 -11.30
N LYS A 40 9.52 0.91 -10.00
CA LYS A 40 8.17 0.72 -9.46
C LYS A 40 7.77 1.98 -8.69
N PHE A 41 6.57 2.48 -8.96
CA PHE A 41 5.91 3.44 -8.11
C PHE A 41 5.05 2.70 -7.09
N VAL A 42 5.15 3.10 -5.82
CA VAL A 42 4.37 2.54 -4.72
C VAL A 42 3.77 3.70 -3.95
N TYR A 43 2.45 3.70 -3.83
CA TYR A 43 1.72 4.61 -2.94
C TYR A 43 1.01 3.79 -1.86
N THR A 44 1.07 4.24 -0.62
CA THR A 44 0.32 3.62 0.46
C THR A 44 -0.22 4.64 1.43
N SER A 45 -1.46 4.37 1.87
CA SER A 45 -2.16 5.10 2.91
C SER A 45 -1.86 4.53 4.30
N LEU A 46 -1.13 3.40 4.37
CA LEU A 46 -0.74 2.79 5.63
C LEU A 46 0.23 3.70 6.39
N VAL A 47 -0.01 3.82 7.69
CA VAL A 47 0.66 4.79 8.56
C VAL A 47 1.97 4.19 9.07
N PHE A 48 2.89 3.86 8.15
CA PHE A 48 4.17 3.22 8.48
C PHE A 48 5.00 4.02 9.50
N PHE A 49 4.89 5.34 9.51
CA PHE A 49 5.59 6.17 10.51
C PHE A 49 5.13 5.93 11.95
N ARG A 50 3.97 5.30 12.17
CA ARG A 50 3.54 4.82 13.50
C ARG A 50 3.82 3.34 13.66
N GLU A 51 3.54 2.54 12.64
CA GLU A 51 3.64 1.08 12.71
C GLU A 51 5.09 0.59 12.81
N LEU A 52 6.03 1.21 12.09
CA LEU A 52 7.45 0.83 12.15
C LEU A 52 8.06 1.18 13.51
N PRO A 53 7.95 2.41 14.07
CA PRO A 53 8.49 2.69 15.41
C PRO A 53 7.84 1.88 16.52
N ALA A 54 6.56 1.51 16.37
CA ALA A 54 5.85 0.64 17.32
C ALA A 54 6.25 -0.84 17.21
N GLY A 55 7.14 -1.21 16.29
CA GLY A 55 7.64 -2.59 16.17
C GLY A 55 6.64 -3.58 15.58
N VAL A 56 5.63 -3.11 14.82
CA VAL A 56 4.59 -3.99 14.28
C VAL A 56 5.19 -4.94 13.22
N PRO A 57 5.26 -6.27 13.47
CA PRO A 57 6.01 -7.18 12.59
C PRO A 57 5.48 -7.22 11.15
N GLY A 58 4.15 -7.13 10.99
CA GLY A 58 3.50 -7.11 9.67
C GLY A 58 3.89 -5.90 8.84
N ALA A 59 4.07 -4.73 9.45
CA ALA A 59 4.46 -3.51 8.76
C ALA A 59 5.88 -3.61 8.20
N TYR A 60 6.83 -4.13 8.99
CA TYR A 60 8.19 -4.37 8.52
C TYR A 60 8.23 -5.38 7.37
N ARG A 61 7.48 -6.49 7.49
CA ARG A 61 7.42 -7.50 6.42
C ARG A 61 6.84 -6.93 5.13
N LEU A 62 5.74 -6.17 5.22
CA LEU A 62 5.15 -5.53 4.05
C LEU A 62 6.12 -4.52 3.42
N PHE A 63 6.74 -3.66 4.23
CA PHE A 63 7.71 -2.67 3.76
C PHE A 63 8.89 -3.33 3.02
N ALA A 64 9.47 -4.39 3.59
CA ALA A 64 10.53 -5.16 2.93
C ALA A 64 10.07 -5.76 1.59
N ASN A 65 8.85 -6.32 1.53
CA ASN A 65 8.29 -6.87 0.30
C ASN A 65 8.06 -5.80 -0.79
N LEU A 66 7.71 -4.57 -0.41
CA LEU A 66 7.51 -3.47 -1.35
C LEU A 66 8.83 -3.03 -2.01
N LEU A 67 9.92 -3.04 -1.23
CA LEU A 67 11.28 -2.71 -1.70
C LEU A 67 11.95 -3.85 -2.47
N ALA A 68 11.55 -5.09 -2.19
CA ALA A 68 12.14 -6.25 -2.85
C ALA A 68 11.93 -6.20 -4.37
N PRO A 69 12.93 -6.67 -5.16
CA PRO A 69 12.72 -6.90 -6.58
C PRO A 69 11.59 -7.93 -6.77
N LYS A 70 10.93 -7.89 -7.93
CA LYS A 70 9.97 -8.95 -8.27
C LYS A 70 10.70 -10.29 -8.21
N GLN A 71 10.14 -11.23 -7.46
CA GLN A 71 10.61 -12.60 -7.50
C GLN A 71 10.40 -13.16 -8.92
N PRO A 72 11.36 -13.93 -9.44
CA PRO A 72 11.26 -14.55 -10.76
C PRO A 72 10.07 -15.52 -10.84
#